data_AF-A0A357JLH8-F1
#
_entry.id   AF-A0A357JLH8-F1
#
_cell.length_a   1.000
_cell.length_b   1.000
_cell.length_c   1.000
_cell.angle_alpha   90.00
_cell.angle_beta   90.00
_cell.angle_gamma   90.00
#
_symmetry.space_group_name_H-M   'P 1'
#
loop_
_entity.id
_entity.type
_entity.pdbx_description
1 polymer ?
#
loop_
_entity_poly.entity_id
_entity_poly.type
_entity_poly.pdbx_seq_one_letter_code
_entity_poly.pdbx_strand_id
1 'polypeptide(L)'
;KTPHFFKANEFNKINKDNVSVAFPKNSFYKDVYFDFNYDDMIVKLHNKGTPIHKRFTLTFNVSDYPVKDRKKLIIAEINKKGRLSYVTTRRKENKIYTTSKSLGSFIIAIDTVKPKIKPINFKNNKNLAKYRYLKVKISDNLSGIKSYRGEIDGKWILFEYDAKRRLLTYDFNDSKLEGKKHTLKVTAVDNVNNTNTYIATFYK
;
A
#
# COMPACT_ATOMS: atom_id res chain seq x y z
N LYS A 1 -12.33 -1.19 -33.77
CA LYS A 1 -10.92 -1.62 -33.86
C LYS A 1 -10.06 -0.49 -33.31
N THR A 2 -9.04 -0.76 -32.51
CA THR A 2 -8.14 0.26 -31.93
C THR A 2 -6.86 0.35 -32.77
N PRO A 3 -6.08 1.45 -32.68
CA PRO A 3 -4.82 1.56 -33.43
C PRO A 3 -3.73 0.60 -32.94
N HIS A 4 -3.89 -0.02 -31.77
CA HIS A 4 -2.89 -0.92 -31.19
C HIS A 4 -3.28 -2.38 -31.39
N PHE A 5 -2.69 -3.03 -32.38
CA PHE A 5 -2.83 -4.48 -32.58
C PHE A 5 -1.69 -5.22 -31.88
N PHE A 6 -2.00 -5.93 -30.81
CA PHE A 6 -1.03 -6.70 -30.03
C PHE A 6 -1.08 -8.17 -30.42
N LYS A 7 0.09 -8.72 -30.77
CA LYS A 7 0.24 -10.15 -31.02
C LYS A 7 0.56 -10.90 -29.74
N ALA A 8 -0.15 -11.98 -29.46
CA ALA A 8 -0.04 -12.72 -28.22
C ALA A 8 1.37 -13.28 -27.98
N ASN A 9 2.02 -13.76 -29.03
CA ASN A 9 3.33 -14.40 -28.99
C ASN A 9 4.52 -13.44 -29.00
N GLU A 10 4.27 -12.12 -29.07
CA GLU A 10 5.30 -11.08 -29.13
C GLU A 10 5.34 -10.23 -27.85
N PHE A 11 6.46 -9.54 -27.65
CA PHE A 11 6.53 -8.47 -26.66
C PHE A 11 5.80 -7.24 -27.20
N ASN A 12 4.80 -6.74 -26.45
CA ASN A 12 4.01 -5.58 -26.86
C ASN A 12 4.29 -4.41 -25.94
N LYS A 13 4.45 -3.21 -26.50
CA LYS A 13 4.74 -2.01 -25.72
C LYS A 13 4.06 -0.80 -26.32
N ILE A 14 3.53 0.07 -25.47
CA ILE A 14 3.06 1.40 -25.82
C ILE A 14 3.89 2.41 -25.02
N ASN A 15 4.32 3.47 -25.68
CA ASN A 15 4.86 4.67 -25.03
C ASN A 15 3.99 5.85 -25.47
N LYS A 16 3.56 6.65 -24.52
CA LYS A 16 2.79 7.87 -24.76
C LYS A 16 3.17 8.89 -23.70
N ASP A 17 3.75 10.00 -24.14
CA ASP A 17 4.19 11.10 -23.28
C ASP A 17 5.12 10.59 -22.15
N ASN A 18 4.75 10.78 -20.88
CA ASN A 18 5.49 10.31 -19.70
C ASN A 18 5.11 8.88 -19.25
N VAL A 19 4.30 8.14 -20.02
CA VAL A 19 3.80 6.81 -19.68
C VAL A 19 4.35 5.75 -20.62
N SER A 20 4.71 4.60 -20.06
CA SER A 20 4.97 3.38 -20.84
C SER A 20 4.29 2.17 -20.22
N VAL A 21 3.64 1.36 -21.06
CA VAL A 21 3.12 0.04 -20.67
C VAL A 21 3.76 -1.03 -21.53
N ALA A 22 4.22 -2.11 -20.88
CA ALA A 22 4.93 -3.21 -21.53
C ALA A 22 4.34 -4.56 -21.11
N PHE A 23 4.07 -5.40 -22.10
CA PHE A 23 3.53 -6.74 -21.97
C PHE A 23 4.55 -7.75 -22.50
N PRO A 24 5.07 -8.66 -21.65
CA PRO A 24 5.91 -9.77 -22.11
C PRO A 24 5.21 -10.66 -23.15
N LYS A 25 6.00 -11.41 -23.95
CA LYS A 25 5.46 -12.47 -24.83
C LYS A 25 4.57 -13.45 -24.06
N ASN A 26 3.48 -13.89 -24.69
CA ASN A 26 2.46 -14.77 -24.11
C ASN A 26 1.76 -14.15 -22.88
N SER A 27 1.55 -12.82 -22.89
CA SER A 27 0.71 -12.17 -21.88
C SER A 27 -0.78 -12.32 -22.20
N PHE A 28 -1.15 -12.25 -23.48
CA PHE A 28 -2.52 -12.43 -23.96
C PHE A 28 -2.72 -13.86 -24.48
N TYR A 29 -3.95 -14.36 -24.39
CA TYR A 29 -4.31 -15.70 -24.86
C TYR A 29 -4.52 -15.77 -26.37
N LYS A 30 -4.74 -14.62 -27.01
CA LYS A 30 -4.89 -14.45 -28.46
C LYS A 30 -4.52 -13.01 -28.82
N ASP A 31 -4.31 -12.78 -30.11
CA ASP A 31 -4.08 -11.44 -30.64
C ASP A 31 -5.27 -10.54 -30.28
N VAL A 32 -4.96 -9.29 -29.93
CA VAL A 32 -5.96 -8.35 -29.39
C VAL A 32 -5.77 -6.97 -29.98
N TYR A 33 -6.87 -6.35 -30.37
CA TYR A 33 -6.93 -4.90 -30.55
C TYR A 33 -6.95 -4.26 -29.17
N PHE A 34 -5.78 -3.90 -28.67
CA PHE A 34 -5.59 -3.36 -27.34
C PHE A 34 -6.14 -1.92 -27.27
N ASP A 35 -6.97 -1.67 -26.28
CA ASP A 35 -7.56 -0.35 -26.07
C ASP A 35 -6.71 0.42 -25.07
N PHE A 36 -6.12 1.51 -25.53
CA PHE A 36 -5.23 2.35 -24.73
C PHE A 36 -5.69 3.79 -24.85
N ASN A 37 -5.85 4.44 -23.69
CA ASN A 37 -6.11 5.86 -23.62
C ASN A 37 -5.29 6.48 -22.49
N TYR A 38 -4.70 7.63 -22.73
CA TYR A 38 -4.04 8.44 -21.72
C TYR A 38 -4.58 9.86 -21.81
N ASP A 39 -5.36 10.25 -20.81
CA ASP A 39 -6.09 11.52 -20.77
C ASP A 39 -6.32 11.93 -19.32
N ASP A 40 -6.25 13.23 -19.01
CA ASP A 40 -6.36 13.76 -17.64
C ASP A 40 -5.51 13.00 -16.61
N MET A 41 -4.28 12.63 -16.99
CA MET A 41 -3.35 11.82 -16.19
C MET A 41 -3.82 10.39 -15.85
N ILE A 42 -4.97 9.95 -16.39
CA ILE A 42 -5.52 8.61 -16.22
C ILE A 42 -5.08 7.72 -17.38
N VAL A 43 -4.38 6.63 -17.07
CA VAL A 43 -4.00 5.59 -18.02
C VAL A 43 -5.07 4.51 -18.02
N LYS A 44 -5.83 4.39 -19.10
CA LYS A 44 -6.79 3.30 -19.31
C LYS A 44 -6.13 2.22 -20.16
N LEU A 45 -5.90 1.07 -19.53
CA LEU A 45 -5.30 -0.12 -20.13
C LEU A 45 -6.40 -1.15 -20.35
N HIS A 46 -7.14 -1.01 -21.45
CA HIS A 46 -8.23 -1.91 -21.83
C HIS A 46 -9.24 -2.14 -20.69
N ASN A 47 -10.05 -3.20 -20.77
CA ASN A 47 -11.07 -3.49 -19.77
C ASN A 47 -10.60 -4.53 -18.73
N LYS A 48 -11.13 -4.43 -17.49
CA LYS A 48 -10.84 -5.36 -16.37
C LYS A 48 -11.26 -6.82 -16.62
N GLY A 49 -12.17 -7.06 -17.57
CA GLY A 49 -12.71 -8.39 -17.88
C GLY A 49 -11.81 -9.23 -18.77
N THR A 50 -10.82 -8.63 -19.43
CA THR A 50 -9.85 -9.37 -20.27
C THR A 50 -8.75 -9.95 -19.39
N PRO A 51 -8.66 -11.29 -19.24
CA PRO A 51 -7.60 -11.90 -18.46
C PRO A 51 -6.27 -11.85 -19.22
N ILE A 52 -5.18 -11.71 -18.47
CA ILE A 52 -3.81 -11.86 -19.00
C ILE A 52 -3.05 -12.89 -18.16
N HIS A 53 -2.21 -13.67 -18.85
CA HIS A 53 -1.46 -14.77 -18.25
C HIS A 53 -0.26 -14.26 -17.44
N LYS A 54 0.49 -13.30 -18.01
CA LYS A 54 1.68 -12.68 -17.40
C LYS A 54 1.39 -11.28 -16.92
N ARG A 55 2.21 -10.80 -15.97
CA ARG A 55 2.12 -9.43 -15.47
C ARG A 55 2.64 -8.46 -16.53
N PHE A 56 1.92 -7.38 -16.77
CA PHE A 56 2.47 -6.22 -17.47
C PHE A 56 3.21 -5.30 -16.52
N THR A 57 4.01 -4.41 -17.08
CA THR A 57 4.67 -3.32 -16.36
C THR A 57 4.10 -1.99 -16.84
N LEU A 58 3.56 -1.19 -15.92
CA LEU A 58 3.15 0.19 -16.17
C LEU A 58 4.15 1.11 -15.48
N THR A 59 4.74 2.03 -16.25
CA THR A 59 5.79 2.95 -15.82
C THR A 59 5.34 4.38 -16.08
N PHE A 60 5.54 5.25 -15.09
CA PHE A 60 5.40 6.69 -15.21
C PHE A 60 6.76 7.35 -15.00
N ASN A 61 7.11 8.29 -15.88
CA ASN A 61 8.17 9.26 -15.64
C ASN A 61 7.61 10.40 -14.79
N VAL A 62 8.23 10.64 -13.64
CA VAL A 62 7.81 11.63 -12.63
C VAL A 62 8.83 12.76 -12.48
N SER A 63 9.68 12.99 -13.49
CA SER A 63 10.63 14.10 -13.52
C SER A 63 9.97 15.47 -13.30
N ASP A 64 8.73 15.65 -13.75
CA ASP A 64 8.03 16.94 -13.65
C ASP A 64 7.47 17.22 -12.25
N TYR A 65 7.46 16.21 -11.36
CA TYR A 65 7.04 16.39 -9.98
C TYR A 65 8.18 17.00 -9.14
N PRO A 66 7.88 17.86 -8.16
CA PRO A 66 8.87 18.35 -7.21
C PRO A 66 9.55 17.20 -6.47
N VAL A 67 10.88 17.29 -6.30
CA VAL A 67 11.70 16.23 -5.67
C VAL A 67 11.16 15.82 -4.29
N LYS A 68 10.65 16.79 -3.51
CA LYS A 68 10.04 16.57 -2.20
C LYS A 68 8.82 15.64 -2.26
N ASP A 69 8.03 15.71 -3.33
CA ASP A 69 6.76 14.99 -3.48
C ASP A 69 6.96 13.62 -4.12
N ARG A 70 8.04 13.42 -4.89
CA ARG A 70 8.34 12.15 -5.59
C ARG A 70 8.34 10.92 -4.67
N LYS A 71 8.78 11.09 -3.41
CA LYS A 71 8.78 10.02 -2.40
C LYS A 71 7.37 9.64 -1.92
N LYS A 72 6.40 10.54 -2.10
CA LYS A 72 4.99 10.39 -1.72
C LYS A 72 4.09 9.99 -2.88
N LEU A 73 4.60 9.99 -4.12
CA LEU A 73 3.86 9.53 -5.30
C LEU A 73 3.66 8.02 -5.27
N ILE A 74 2.42 7.60 -5.47
CA ILE A 74 2.00 6.21 -5.64
C ILE A 74 1.29 6.03 -6.98
N ILE A 75 1.24 4.79 -7.45
CA ILE A 75 0.33 4.37 -8.51
C ILE A 75 -0.91 3.80 -7.82
N ALA A 76 -2.09 4.27 -8.24
CA ALA A 76 -3.37 3.78 -7.78
C ALA A 76 -4.18 3.26 -8.97
N GLU A 77 -4.92 2.18 -8.74
CA GLU A 77 -5.97 1.72 -9.64
C GLU A 77 -7.27 2.47 -9.33
N ILE A 78 -8.02 2.85 -10.35
CA ILE A 78 -9.33 3.47 -10.23
C ILE A 78 -10.40 2.41 -10.51
N ASN A 79 -11.37 2.29 -9.62
CA ASN A 79 -12.54 1.43 -9.87
C ASN A 79 -13.67 2.20 -10.57
N LYS A 80 -14.73 1.49 -10.98
CA LYS A 80 -15.89 2.07 -11.67
C LYS A 80 -16.61 3.18 -10.87
N LYS A 81 -16.40 3.25 -9.56
CA LYS A 81 -16.98 4.27 -8.65
C LYS A 81 -15.99 5.42 -8.36
N GLY A 82 -14.88 5.51 -9.11
CA GLY A 82 -13.85 6.54 -8.91
C GLY A 82 -12.98 6.34 -7.65
N ARG A 83 -13.12 5.23 -6.92
CA ARG A 83 -12.29 5.01 -5.72
C ARG A 83 -10.92 4.51 -6.12
N LEU A 84 -9.91 5.11 -5.49
CA LEU A 84 -8.52 4.73 -5.62
C LEU A 84 -8.22 3.50 -4.74
N SER A 85 -7.49 2.54 -5.29
CA SER A 85 -6.83 1.50 -4.51
C SER A 85 -5.35 1.49 -4.84
N TYR A 86 -4.51 1.57 -3.81
CA TYR A 86 -3.08 1.46 -3.98
C TYR A 86 -2.70 0.16 -4.68
N VAL A 87 -1.81 0.28 -5.68
CA VAL A 87 -1.09 -0.84 -6.26
C VAL A 87 0.39 -0.68 -5.94
N THR A 88 1.08 -1.81 -5.79
CA THR A 88 2.50 -1.81 -5.44
C THR A 88 3.29 -0.85 -6.31
N THR A 89 3.85 0.19 -5.70
CA THR A 89 4.62 1.21 -6.41
C THR A 89 6.09 1.01 -6.13
N ARG A 90 6.82 0.65 -7.18
CA ARG A 90 8.28 0.57 -7.17
C ARG A 90 8.84 1.85 -7.75
N ARG A 91 10.01 2.27 -7.28
CA ARG A 91 10.64 3.54 -7.68
C ARG A 91 12.06 3.25 -8.15
N LYS A 92 12.46 3.86 -9.25
CA LYS A 92 13.83 3.82 -9.78
C LYS A 92 14.12 5.18 -10.41
N GLU A 93 15.07 5.92 -9.84
CA GLU A 93 15.44 7.28 -10.29
C GLU A 93 14.19 8.18 -10.41
N ASN A 94 13.92 8.72 -11.60
CA ASN A 94 12.77 9.57 -11.91
C ASN A 94 11.55 8.79 -12.42
N LYS A 95 11.48 7.48 -12.16
CA LYS A 95 10.38 6.62 -12.61
C LYS A 95 9.73 5.92 -11.43
N ILE A 96 8.40 5.82 -11.51
CA ILE A 96 7.63 4.91 -10.68
C ILE A 96 6.96 3.87 -11.57
N TYR A 97 6.85 2.64 -11.09
CA TYR A 97 6.26 1.56 -11.87
C TYR A 97 5.55 0.52 -11.00
N THR A 98 4.58 -0.15 -11.61
CA THR A 98 3.85 -1.26 -11.00
C THR A 98 3.81 -2.45 -11.96
N THR A 99 3.59 -3.65 -11.41
CA THR A 99 3.34 -4.85 -12.22
C THR A 99 2.03 -5.51 -11.81
N SER A 100 1.15 -5.74 -12.78
CA SER A 100 -0.22 -6.21 -12.52
C SER A 100 -0.63 -7.28 -13.53
N LYS A 101 -1.54 -8.17 -13.10
CA LYS A 101 -2.30 -9.07 -13.98
C LYS A 101 -3.70 -8.54 -14.30
N SER A 102 -4.10 -7.43 -13.69
CA SER A 102 -5.41 -6.82 -13.87
C SER A 102 -5.25 -5.57 -14.71
N LEU A 103 -5.87 -5.60 -15.89
CA LEU A 103 -6.06 -4.45 -16.77
C LEU A 103 -7.05 -3.47 -16.14
N GLY A 104 -7.15 -2.23 -16.65
CA GLY A 104 -8.04 -1.21 -16.08
C GLY A 104 -7.45 0.20 -16.08
N SER A 105 -7.95 1.05 -15.19
CA SER A 105 -7.57 2.46 -15.09
C SER A 105 -6.58 2.70 -13.96
N PHE A 106 -5.52 3.44 -14.25
CA PHE A 106 -4.44 3.76 -13.32
C PHE A 106 -4.14 5.26 -13.32
N ILE A 107 -3.71 5.78 -12.18
CA ILE A 107 -3.32 7.19 -12.00
C ILE A 107 -2.17 7.30 -10.99
N ILE A 108 -1.42 8.40 -11.07
CA ILE A 108 -0.48 8.79 -10.02
C ILE A 108 -1.25 9.57 -8.95
N ALA A 109 -1.11 9.17 -7.68
CA ALA A 109 -1.65 9.91 -6.55
C ALA A 109 -0.54 10.27 -5.56
N ILE A 110 -0.75 11.29 -4.72
CA ILE A 110 0.17 11.66 -3.64
C ILE A 110 -0.44 11.21 -2.32
N ASP A 111 0.34 10.46 -1.52
CA ASP A 111 -0.06 10.07 -0.17
C ASP A 111 0.73 10.84 0.89
N THR A 112 0.06 11.70 1.65
CA THR A 112 0.65 12.52 2.72
C THR A 112 0.10 12.18 4.10
N VAL A 113 -0.86 11.25 4.19
CA VAL A 113 -1.61 11.01 5.43
C VAL A 113 -0.92 9.93 6.24
N LYS A 114 -0.65 10.21 7.51
CA LYS A 114 -0.06 9.23 8.42
C LYS A 114 -1.05 8.11 8.77
N PRO A 115 -0.57 6.88 8.99
CA PRO A 115 -1.37 5.81 9.59
C PRO A 115 -2.05 6.24 10.88
N LYS A 116 -3.23 5.68 11.14
CA LYS A 116 -3.95 5.85 12.41
C LYS A 116 -3.68 4.66 13.32
N ILE A 117 -3.36 4.94 14.57
CA ILE A 117 -3.18 3.96 15.64
C ILE A 117 -4.25 4.23 16.70
N LYS A 118 -5.08 3.24 17.01
CA LYS A 118 -6.19 3.37 17.95
C LYS A 118 -6.13 2.27 19.01
N PRO A 119 -6.02 2.59 20.31
CA PRO A 119 -6.15 1.58 21.35
C PRO A 119 -7.59 1.04 21.38
N ILE A 120 -7.75 -0.27 21.64
CA ILE A 120 -9.07 -0.93 21.58
C ILE A 120 -9.62 -1.20 22.97
N ASN A 121 -8.84 -1.82 23.85
CA ASN A 121 -9.29 -2.21 25.19
C ASN A 121 -8.65 -1.38 26.31
N PHE A 122 -7.92 -0.31 25.96
CA PHE A 122 -7.27 0.57 26.92
C PHE A 122 -7.27 2.04 26.50
N LYS A 123 -6.91 2.89 27.45
CA LYS A 123 -6.68 4.32 27.29
C LYS A 123 -5.48 4.71 28.13
N ASN A 124 -4.95 5.91 27.94
CA ASN A 124 -3.85 6.39 28.75
C ASN A 124 -4.19 6.32 30.25
N ASN A 125 -3.21 5.89 31.07
CA ASN A 125 -3.30 5.65 32.51
C ASN A 125 -4.31 4.57 32.95
N LYS A 126 -4.74 3.67 32.07
CA LYS A 126 -5.66 2.59 32.45
C LYS A 126 -4.94 1.48 33.23
N ASN A 127 -5.60 0.95 34.26
CA ASN A 127 -5.19 -0.29 34.92
C ASN A 127 -5.63 -1.51 34.09
N LEU A 128 -4.66 -2.36 33.73
CA LEU A 128 -4.76 -3.56 32.92
C LEU A 128 -4.43 -4.85 33.70
N ALA A 129 -4.36 -4.81 35.04
CA ALA A 129 -4.07 -5.98 35.90
C ALA A 129 -4.94 -7.19 35.55
N LYS A 130 -6.26 -6.98 35.36
CA LYS A 130 -7.24 -8.04 35.03
C LYS A 130 -7.27 -8.45 33.55
N TYR A 131 -6.50 -7.80 32.68
CA TYR A 131 -6.51 -8.07 31.25
C TYR A 131 -5.34 -8.97 30.86
N ARG A 132 -5.63 -10.04 30.12
CA ARG A 132 -4.62 -10.90 29.49
C ARG A 132 -4.00 -10.29 28.24
N TYR A 133 -4.80 -9.55 27.45
CA TYR A 133 -4.36 -9.03 26.16
C TYR A 133 -4.34 -7.51 26.11
N LEU A 134 -3.41 -6.95 25.36
CA LEU A 134 -3.39 -5.56 24.91
C LEU A 134 -3.71 -5.50 23.41
N LYS A 135 -4.70 -4.68 23.03
CA LYS A 135 -5.20 -4.63 21.65
C LYS A 135 -5.13 -3.23 21.06
N VAL A 136 -4.53 -3.11 19.89
CA VAL A 136 -4.35 -1.85 19.15
C VAL A 136 -4.74 -2.05 17.70
N LYS A 137 -5.56 -1.14 17.14
CA LYS A 137 -5.92 -1.15 15.73
C LYS A 137 -5.01 -0.19 14.97
N ILE A 138 -4.43 -0.65 13.87
CA ILE A 138 -3.64 0.18 12.96
C ILE A 138 -4.38 0.27 11.62
N SER A 139 -4.38 1.43 10.97
CA SER A 139 -5.05 1.57 9.68
C SER A 139 -4.45 2.68 8.84
N ASP A 140 -4.48 2.50 7.54
CA ASP A 140 -4.06 3.47 6.54
C ASP A 140 -5.23 3.75 5.57
N ASN A 141 -5.27 4.94 4.99
CA ASN A 141 -6.34 5.40 4.10
C ASN A 141 -6.05 5.21 2.61
N LEU A 142 -4.78 5.02 2.22
CA LEU A 142 -4.39 5.01 0.81
C LEU A 142 -3.28 3.98 0.53
N SER A 143 -2.02 4.27 0.88
CA SER A 143 -0.89 3.41 0.50
C SER A 143 -0.75 2.11 1.28
N GLY A 144 -1.51 1.91 2.36
CA GLY A 144 -1.49 0.70 3.19
C GLY A 144 -0.35 0.70 4.22
N ILE A 145 -0.42 -0.22 5.19
CA ILE A 145 0.61 -0.36 6.22
C ILE A 145 1.80 -1.17 5.67
N LYS A 146 3.01 -0.60 5.75
CA LYS A 146 4.28 -1.24 5.43
C LYS A 146 4.85 -2.01 6.61
N SER A 147 4.85 -1.40 7.79
CA SER A 147 5.38 -2.03 9.00
C SER A 147 4.78 -1.41 10.26
N TYR A 148 4.92 -2.14 11.37
CA TYR A 148 4.60 -1.66 12.71
C TYR A 148 5.63 -2.17 13.71
N ARG A 149 5.74 -1.51 14.86
CA ARG A 149 6.62 -1.87 15.95
C ARG A 149 5.97 -1.57 17.29
N GLY A 150 6.01 -2.53 18.21
CA GLY A 150 5.58 -2.38 19.59
C GLY A 150 6.76 -2.37 20.55
N GLU A 151 6.70 -1.50 21.55
CA GLU A 151 7.64 -1.43 22.65
C GLU A 151 6.88 -1.26 23.97
N ILE A 152 7.29 -1.99 25.01
CA ILE A 152 6.89 -1.75 26.40
C ILE A 152 8.16 -1.42 27.19
N ASP A 153 8.19 -0.26 27.84
CA ASP A 153 9.34 0.23 28.61
C ASP A 153 10.65 0.25 27.80
N GLY A 154 10.53 0.60 26.52
CA GLY A 154 11.66 0.64 25.57
C GLY A 154 12.09 -0.73 25.03
N LYS A 155 11.57 -1.84 25.58
CA LYS A 155 11.85 -3.20 25.09
C LYS A 155 10.86 -3.59 24.01
N TRP A 156 11.35 -4.19 22.92
CA TRP A 156 10.49 -4.65 21.83
C TRP A 156 9.54 -5.74 22.28
N ILE A 157 8.31 -5.72 21.76
CA ILE A 157 7.31 -6.77 21.96
C ILE A 157 6.78 -7.28 20.62
N LEU A 158 6.43 -8.57 20.58
CA LEU A 158 5.79 -9.18 19.42
C LEU A 158 4.28 -8.93 19.47
N PHE A 159 3.74 -8.33 18.42
CA PHE A 159 2.29 -8.26 18.21
C PHE A 159 1.88 -9.31 17.17
N GLU A 160 0.87 -10.10 17.51
CA GLU A 160 0.10 -10.86 16.54
C GLU A 160 -0.76 -9.91 15.71
N TYR A 161 -0.72 -10.04 14.37
CA TYR A 161 -1.46 -9.15 13.47
C TYR A 161 -2.55 -9.88 12.67
N ASP A 162 -3.80 -9.49 12.93
CA ASP A 162 -4.94 -9.85 12.09
C ASP A 162 -5.15 -8.74 11.05
N ALA A 163 -4.70 -8.96 9.82
CA ALA A 163 -4.80 -7.99 8.73
C ALA A 163 -6.25 -7.67 8.31
N LYS A 164 -7.18 -8.63 8.43
CA LYS A 164 -8.59 -8.44 8.07
C LYS A 164 -9.27 -7.50 9.06
N ARG A 165 -8.97 -7.65 10.35
CA ARG A 165 -9.48 -6.77 11.41
C ARG A 165 -8.61 -5.53 11.65
N ARG A 166 -7.41 -5.53 11.06
CA ARG A 166 -6.34 -4.55 11.23
C ARG A 166 -5.89 -4.41 12.70
N LEU A 167 -5.84 -5.54 13.40
CA LEU A 167 -5.72 -5.61 14.85
C LEU A 167 -4.37 -6.20 15.25
N LEU A 168 -3.63 -5.47 16.07
CA LEU A 168 -2.45 -5.91 16.80
C LEU A 168 -2.89 -6.41 18.18
N THR A 169 -2.46 -7.62 18.56
CA THR A 169 -2.72 -8.22 19.86
C THR A 169 -1.42 -8.65 20.50
N TYR A 170 -1.21 -8.26 21.76
CA TYR A 170 -0.08 -8.70 22.58
C TYR A 170 -0.65 -9.48 23.78
N ASP A 171 -0.11 -10.66 24.05
CA ASP A 171 -0.42 -11.46 25.24
C ASP A 171 0.56 -11.07 26.35
N PHE A 172 0.04 -10.60 27.48
CA PHE A 172 0.89 -10.26 28.63
C PHE A 172 1.59 -11.48 29.26
N ASN A 173 1.23 -12.71 28.85
CA ASN A 173 1.94 -13.91 29.26
C ASN A 173 3.25 -14.14 28.48
N ASP A 174 3.48 -13.42 27.37
CA ASP A 174 4.68 -13.61 26.52
C ASP A 174 5.97 -13.14 27.21
N SER A 175 5.87 -12.20 28.15
CA SER A 175 7.00 -11.75 28.96
C SER A 175 6.57 -11.16 30.30
N LYS A 176 7.43 -11.31 31.31
CA LYS A 176 7.22 -10.68 32.62
C LYS A 176 7.51 -9.18 32.53
N LEU A 177 6.57 -8.38 33.01
CA LEU A 177 6.76 -6.95 33.20
C LEU A 177 7.20 -6.66 34.65
N GLU A 178 8.18 -5.78 34.82
CA GLU A 178 8.73 -5.43 36.12
C GLU A 178 8.13 -4.12 36.65
N GLY A 179 7.63 -4.14 37.88
CA GLY A 179 6.93 -3.00 38.46
C GLY A 179 5.45 -2.95 38.09
N LYS A 180 4.79 -1.83 38.40
CA LYS A 180 3.34 -1.65 38.21
C LYS A 180 2.95 -0.65 37.13
N LYS A 181 3.90 0.16 36.66
CA LYS A 181 3.66 1.26 35.71
C LYS A 181 4.52 1.02 34.48
N HIS A 182 3.89 0.98 33.32
CA HIS A 182 4.53 0.68 32.05
C HIS A 182 4.17 1.70 30.99
N THR A 183 5.07 1.91 30.04
CA THR A 183 4.85 2.77 28.87
C THR A 183 4.83 1.92 27.61
N LEU A 184 3.66 1.87 26.98
CA LEU A 184 3.51 1.32 25.63
C LEU A 184 3.85 2.38 24.60
N LYS A 185 4.64 2.00 23.60
CA LYS A 185 4.86 2.75 22.37
C LYS A 185 4.57 1.86 21.17
N VAL A 186 3.67 2.31 20.29
CA VAL A 186 3.34 1.63 19.03
C VAL A 186 3.65 2.57 17.89
N THR A 187 4.50 2.15 16.96
CA THR A 187 4.85 2.90 15.75
C THR A 187 4.29 2.17 14.54
N ALA A 188 3.66 2.89 13.61
CA ALA A 188 3.18 2.36 12.34
C ALA A 188 3.71 3.21 11.18
N VAL A 189 4.10 2.54 10.09
CA VAL A 189 4.70 3.14 8.89
C VAL A 189 3.92 2.66 7.67
N ASP A 190 3.57 3.55 6.75
CA ASP A 190 2.92 3.22 5.48
C ASP A 190 3.92 2.94 4.33
N ASN A 191 3.42 2.66 3.13
CA ASN A 191 4.26 2.34 1.96
C ASN A 191 4.98 3.56 1.33
N VAL A 192 4.68 4.79 1.78
CA VAL A 192 5.39 6.03 1.42
C VAL A 192 6.18 6.62 2.59
N ASN A 193 6.36 5.84 3.66
CA ASN A 193 7.05 6.20 4.89
C ASN A 193 6.43 7.41 5.63
N ASN A 194 5.11 7.61 5.59
CA ASN A 194 4.45 8.36 6.66
C ASN A 194 4.43 7.50 7.91
N THR A 195 4.83 8.09 9.03
CA THR A 195 4.97 7.40 10.31
C THR A 195 4.08 8.05 11.35
N ASN A 196 3.41 7.21 12.14
CA ASN A 196 2.71 7.63 13.35
C ASN A 196 3.18 6.83 14.55
N THR A 197 3.23 7.48 15.71
CA THR A 197 3.61 6.86 16.98
C THR A 197 2.56 7.18 18.02
N TYR A 198 2.02 6.13 18.63
CA TYR A 198 1.12 6.22 19.77
C TYR A 198 1.87 5.84 21.04
N ILE A 199 1.79 6.69 22.06
CA ILE A 199 2.41 6.44 23.38
C ILE A 199 1.30 6.50 24.43
N ALA A 200 1.28 5.53 25.33
CA ALA A 200 0.38 5.53 26.47
C ALA A 200 1.00 4.82 27.67
N THR A 201 0.72 5.34 28.85
CA THR A 201 1.01 4.68 30.12
C THR A 201 -0.13 3.74 30.48
N PHE A 202 0.19 2.57 31.04
CA PHE A 202 -0.78 1.66 31.65
C PHE A 202 -0.20 1.08 32.95
N TYR A 203 -1.07 0.51 33.77
CA TYR A 203 -0.67 -0.15 35.01
C TYR A 203 -0.99 -1.64 34.96
N LYS A 204 -0.11 -2.53 35.44
CA LYS A 204 -0.37 -3.98 35.49
C LYS A 204 0.17 -4.58 36.78
#